data_AF-A0A3C0W116-F1
#
_entry.id   AF-A0A3C0W116-F1
#
_cell.length_a   1.000
_cell.length_b   1.000
_cell.length_c   1.000
_cell.angle_alpha   90.00
_cell.angle_beta   90.00
_cell.angle_gamma   90.00
#
_symmetry.space_group_name_H-M   'P 1'
#
loop_
_entity.id
_entity.type
_entity.pdbx_description
1 polymer ?
#
loop_
_entity_poly.entity_id
_entity_poly.type
_entity_poly.pdbx_seq_one_letter_code
_entity_poly.pdbx_strand_id
1 'polypeptide(L)'
;MTLAGALIVVSLGQATAADSNPKGIEFFEKNIRPVLANNCYQCHSADARNLKGGLFLDSKQGILNGGDSGPVIVPGNPSESRLIEAI
;
A
#
# COMPACT_ATOMS: atom_id res chain seq x y z
N MET A 1 9.74 56.70 -1.09
CA MET A 1 9.13 55.69 -0.21
C MET A 1 8.14 54.85 -1.01
N THR A 2 8.51 53.65 -1.43
CA THR A 2 7.56 52.68 -2.00
C THR A 2 7.81 51.35 -1.31
N LEU A 3 7.04 51.05 -0.26
CA LEU A 3 6.99 49.73 0.35
C LEU A 3 6.17 48.83 -0.58
N ALA A 4 6.83 47.91 -1.29
CA ALA A 4 6.17 46.81 -1.98
C ALA A 4 5.94 45.68 -0.95
N GLY A 5 4.69 45.55 -0.49
CA GLY A 5 4.26 44.45 0.37
C GLY A 5 4.10 43.18 -0.44
N ALA A 6 4.87 42.14 -0.10
CA ALA A 6 4.72 40.81 -0.68
C ALA A 6 3.57 40.07 0.02
N LEU A 7 2.47 39.83 -0.70
CA LEU A 7 1.42 38.91 -0.27
C LEU A 7 1.96 37.48 -0.40
N ILE A 8 2.24 36.83 0.74
CA ILE A 8 2.52 35.40 0.78
C ILE A 8 1.16 34.69 0.77
N VAL A 9 0.81 34.12 -0.38
CA VAL A 9 -0.37 33.26 -0.53
C VAL A 9 0.04 31.86 -0.09
N VAL A 10 -0.28 31.48 1.14
CA VAL A 10 -0.10 30.11 1.63
C VAL A 10 -1.25 29.27 1.11
N SER A 11 -1.03 28.52 0.02
CA SER A 11 -1.97 27.50 -0.43
C SER A 11 -1.97 26.32 0.53
N LEU A 12 -3.04 26.18 1.31
CA LEU A 12 -3.34 24.96 2.07
C LEU A 12 -3.63 23.82 1.07
N GLY A 13 -2.64 22.96 0.86
CA GLY A 13 -2.84 21.70 0.15
C GLY A 13 -3.84 20.83 0.92
N GLN A 14 -5.01 20.58 0.34
CA GLN A 14 -6.00 19.65 0.87
C GLN A 14 -5.49 18.22 0.65
N ALA A 15 -5.17 17.55 1.75
CA ALA A 15 -4.93 16.11 1.75
C ALA A 15 -6.25 15.41 1.43
N THR A 16 -6.37 14.85 0.23
CA THR A 16 -7.52 14.02 -0.15
C THR A 16 -7.48 12.75 0.69
N ALA A 17 -8.47 12.59 1.57
CA ALA A 17 -8.69 11.33 2.28
C ALA A 17 -8.78 10.22 1.23
N ALA A 18 -7.96 9.17 1.37
CA ALA A 18 -7.98 8.02 0.50
C ALA A 18 -9.42 7.47 0.45
N ASP A 19 -10.00 7.39 -0.75
CA ASP A 19 -11.34 6.87 -0.99
C ASP A 19 -11.52 5.48 -0.33
N SER A 20 -12.22 5.46 0.79
CA SER A 20 -12.58 4.24 1.50
C SER A 20 -13.85 3.68 0.86
N ASN A 21 -13.71 2.94 -0.23
CA ASN A 21 -14.81 2.16 -0.81
C ASN A 21 -15.20 1.02 0.15
N PRO A 22 -16.34 1.09 0.86
CA PRO A 22 -16.66 0.13 1.92
C PRO A 22 -16.84 -1.29 1.39
N LYS A 23 -17.39 -1.43 0.16
CA LYS A 23 -17.54 -2.73 -0.50
C LYS A 23 -16.19 -3.34 -0.85
N GLY A 24 -15.23 -2.52 -1.28
CA GLY A 24 -13.86 -2.97 -1.56
C GLY A 24 -13.15 -3.46 -0.31
N ILE A 25 -13.32 -2.75 0.81
CA ILE A 25 -12.78 -3.16 2.11
C ILE A 25 -13.40 -4.49 2.55
N GLU A 26 -14.73 -4.61 2.52
CA GLU A 26 -15.41 -5.85 2.88
C GLU A 26 -14.95 -7.04 2.02
N PHE A 27 -14.83 -6.83 0.71
CA PHE A 27 -14.32 -7.85 -0.20
C PHE A 27 -12.88 -8.27 0.16
N PHE A 28 -12.00 -7.31 0.42
CA PHE A 28 -10.62 -7.58 0.82
C PHE A 28 -10.57 -8.40 2.11
N GLU A 29 -11.30 -7.97 3.14
CA GLU A 29 -11.31 -8.63 4.44
C GLU A 29 -11.87 -10.05 4.38
N LYS A 30 -12.91 -10.29 3.57
CA LYS A 30 -13.55 -11.60 3.46
C LYS A 30 -12.84 -12.58 2.51
N ASN A 31 -12.23 -12.07 1.43
CA ASN A 31 -11.75 -12.93 0.34
C ASN A 31 -10.23 -12.90 0.17
N ILE A 32 -9.58 -11.77 0.44
CA ILE A 32 -8.14 -11.59 0.16
C ILE A 32 -7.33 -11.83 1.45
N ARG A 33 -7.67 -11.17 2.56
CA ARG A 33 -6.92 -11.29 3.82
C ARG A 33 -6.79 -12.75 4.29
N PRO A 34 -7.82 -13.62 4.24
CA PRO A 34 -7.67 -15.01 4.69
C PRO A 34 -6.65 -15.80 3.86
N VAL A 35 -6.60 -15.56 2.54
CA VAL A 35 -5.62 -16.21 1.66
C VAL A 35 -4.20 -15.78 2.02
N LEU A 36 -3.97 -14.48 2.22
CA LEU A 36 -2.67 -13.95 2.62
C LEU A 36 -2.26 -14.44 4.01
N ALA A 37 -3.19 -14.47 4.95
CA ALA A 37 -2.93 -14.93 6.32
C ALA A 37 -2.53 -16.41 6.35
N ASN A 38 -3.22 -17.26 5.59
CA ASN A 38 -2.99 -18.69 5.60
C ASN A 38 -1.74 -19.11 4.82
N ASN A 39 -1.38 -18.38 3.75
CA ASN A 39 -0.34 -18.83 2.82
C ASN A 39 0.91 -17.96 2.81
N CYS A 40 0.83 -16.69 3.23
CA CYS A 40 1.91 -15.72 3.02
C CYS A 40 2.50 -15.17 4.34
N TYR A 41 1.66 -14.90 5.35
CA TYR A 41 2.10 -14.17 6.55
C TYR A 41 3.16 -14.89 7.37
N GLN A 42 3.28 -16.22 7.26
CA GLN A 42 4.33 -16.96 7.96
C GLN A 42 5.74 -16.44 7.62
N CYS A 43 5.94 -15.91 6.40
CA CYS A 43 7.21 -15.37 5.92
C CYS A 43 7.18 -13.89 5.50
N HIS A 44 5.99 -13.30 5.26
CA HIS A 44 5.83 -11.95 4.71
C HIS A 44 4.89 -11.09 5.56
N SER A 45 5.12 -11.03 6.86
CA SER A 45 4.37 -10.20 7.81
C SER A 45 5.29 -9.61 8.88
N ALA A 46 4.80 -8.64 9.63
CA ALA A 46 5.52 -8.07 10.77
C ALA A 46 5.83 -9.11 11.85
N ASP A 47 4.98 -10.13 11.98
CA ASP A 47 5.13 -11.21 12.96
C ASP A 47 5.91 -12.42 12.41
N ALA A 48 6.43 -12.34 11.18
CA ALA A 48 7.18 -13.43 10.57
C ALA A 48 8.48 -13.70 11.32
N ARG A 49 8.70 -14.95 11.75
CA ARG A 49 9.96 -15.36 12.40
C ARG A 49 11.18 -15.20 11.50
N ASN A 50 11.00 -15.41 10.20
CA ASN A 50 12.01 -15.21 9.18
C ASN A 50 11.38 -14.43 8.03
N LEU A 51 11.57 -13.12 8.02
CA LEU A 51 11.06 -12.25 6.97
C LEU A 51 11.78 -12.55 5.65
N LYS A 52 11.04 -12.87 4.60
CA LYS A 52 11.59 -13.15 3.27
C LYS A 52 11.48 -11.93 2.36
N GLY A 53 12.57 -11.63 1.66
CA GLY A 53 12.61 -10.62 0.59
C GLY A 53 12.20 -9.21 1.01
N GLY A 54 12.35 -8.85 2.29
CA GLY A 54 11.97 -7.54 2.83
C GLY A 54 10.49 -7.19 2.67
N LEU A 55 9.63 -8.17 2.36
CA LEU A 55 8.28 -7.94 1.88
C LEU A 55 7.24 -8.16 2.98
N PHE A 56 6.36 -7.19 3.16
CA PHE A 56 5.24 -7.23 4.11
C PHE A 56 3.90 -7.21 3.37
N LEU A 57 3.10 -8.27 3.52
CA LEU A 57 1.80 -8.43 2.87
C LEU A 57 0.62 -8.22 3.84
N ASP A 58 0.89 -7.97 5.12
CA ASP A 58 -0.09 -7.85 6.20
C ASP A 58 -0.63 -6.42 6.42
N SER A 59 0.00 -5.43 5.77
CA SER A 59 -0.39 -4.03 5.83
C SER A 59 -0.42 -3.39 4.44
N LYS A 60 -1.32 -2.42 4.26
CA LYS A 60 -1.42 -1.66 3.00
C LYS A 60 -0.10 -0.96 2.67
N GLN A 61 0.56 -0.36 3.66
CA GLN A 61 1.83 0.33 3.46
C GLN A 61 2.94 -0.65 3.08
N GLY A 62 3.02 -1.82 3.74
CA GLY A 62 3.97 -2.87 3.38
C GLY A 62 3.83 -3.32 1.93
N ILE A 63 2.59 -3.58 1.49
CA ILE A 63 2.31 -3.98 0.10
C ILE A 63 2.75 -2.90 -0.90
N LEU A 64 2.46 -1.63 -0.60
CA LEU A 64 2.82 -0.51 -1.48
C LEU A 64 4.33 -0.24 -1.52
N ASN A 65 5.05 -0.48 -0.42
CA ASN A 65 6.50 -0.36 -0.38
C ASN A 65 7.19 -1.45 -1.22
N GLY A 66 6.57 -2.63 -1.34
CA GLY A 66 7.17 -3.78 -2.00
C GLY A 66 8.24 -4.45 -1.15
N GLY A 67 9.12 -5.21 -1.80
CA GLY A 67 10.25 -5.90 -1.16
C GLY A 67 11.55 -5.68 -1.91
N ASP A 68 12.56 -6.50 -1.60
CA ASP A 68 13.90 -6.42 -2.19
C ASP A 68 13.90 -6.55 -3.73
N SER A 69 12.83 -7.15 -4.27
CA SER A 69 12.64 -7.35 -5.71
C SER A 69 11.75 -6.27 -6.37
N GLY A 70 11.49 -5.16 -5.66
CA GLY A 70 10.66 -4.04 -6.12
C GLY A 70 9.19 -4.17 -5.74
N PRO A 71 8.31 -3.43 -6.45
CA PRO A 71 6.86 -3.46 -6.22
C PRO A 71 6.28 -4.87 -6.37
N VAL A 72 5.38 -5.23 -5.47
CA VAL A 72 4.69 -6.55 -5.50
C VAL A 72 3.32 -6.48 -6.16
N ILE A 73 2.65 -5.32 -6.09
CA ILE A 73 1.40 -5.01 -6.78
C ILE A 73 1.58 -3.72 -7.59
N VAL A 74 1.08 -3.75 -8.83
CA VAL A 74 0.88 -2.59 -9.70
C VAL A 74 -0.63 -2.29 -9.73
N PRO A 75 -1.11 -1.22 -9.07
CA PRO A 75 -2.54 -0.91 -9.02
C PRO A 75 -3.15 -0.79 -10.42
N GLY A 76 -4.24 -1.52 -10.66
CA GLY A 76 -4.93 -1.53 -11.96
C GLY A 76 -4.31 -2.42 -13.03
N ASN A 77 -3.12 -3.01 -12.78
CA ASN A 77 -2.46 -3.89 -13.74
C ASN A 77 -2.02 -5.23 -13.11
N PRO A 78 -2.94 -6.20 -12.95
CA PRO A 78 -2.63 -7.49 -12.33
C PRO A 78 -1.55 -8.27 -13.07
N SER A 79 -1.48 -8.16 -14.40
CA SER A 79 -0.48 -8.86 -15.23
C SER A 79 0.95 -8.38 -15.01
N GLU A 80 1.13 -7.17 -14.48
CA GLU A 80 2.44 -6.63 -14.08
C GLU A 80 2.70 -6.77 -12.58
N SER A 81 1.76 -7.36 -11.83
CA SER A 81 1.87 -7.54 -10.39
C SER A 81 2.47 -8.90 -10.07
N ARG A 82 3.68 -8.91 -9.52
CA ARG A 82 4.40 -10.14 -9.14
C ARG A 82 3.64 -11.00 -8.12
N LEU A 83 2.74 -10.40 -7.32
CA LEU A 83 1.88 -11.15 -6.41
C LEU A 83 1.02 -12.19 -7.15
N ILE A 84 0.60 -11.90 -8.39
CA ILE A 84 -0.25 -12.80 -9.20
C ILE A 84 0.55 -14.02 -9.71
N GLU A 85 1.86 -13.88 -9.91
CA GLU A 85 2.73 -14.99 -10.31
C GLU A 85 3.00 -15.98 -9.17
N ALA A 86 2.78 -15.56 -7.92
CA ALA A 86 3.15 -16.29 -6.71
C ALA A 86 1.98 -17.07 -6.07
N ILE A 87 0.78 -17.04 -6.67
CA ILE A 87 -0.46 -17.65 -6.16
C ILE A 87 -1.01 -18.74 -7.08
#